data_AF-A0A438MPI9-F1
#
_entry.id   AF-A0A438MPI9-F1
#
_cell.length_a   1.000
_cell.length_b   1.000
_cell.length_c   1.000
_cell.angle_alpha   90.00
_cell.angle_beta   90.00
_cell.angle_gamma   90.00
#
_symmetry.space_group_name_H-M   'P 1'
#
loop_
_entity.id
_entity.type
_entity.pdbx_description
1 polymer ?
#
loop_
_entity_poly.entity_id
_entity_poly.type
_entity_poly.pdbx_seq_one_letter_code
_entity_poly.pdbx_strand_id
1 'polypeptide(L)' 'MSHDPTVNAGDIARLAGVGRAAVSNWRRRHDDFPQPTGGTANQPLFSLRQIES' A
#
# COMPACT_ATOMS: atom_id res chain seq x y z
N MET A 1 -20.28 -3.09 10.81
CA MET A 1 -18.84 -3.39 10.71
C MET A 1 -18.31 -2.55 9.56
N SER A 2 -17.52 -1.51 9.83
CA SER A 2 -16.96 -0.67 8.76
C SER A 2 -15.86 -1.46 8.07
N HIS A 3 -16.04 -1.74 6.78
CA HIS A 3 -14.99 -2.35 5.97
C HIS A 3 -13.84 -1.35 5.89
N ASP A 4 -12.66 -1.72 6.38
CA ASP A 4 -11.48 -0.87 6.21
C ASP A 4 -11.11 -0.90 4.71
N PRO A 5 -11.16 0.24 4.00
CA PRO A 5 -10.93 0.25 2.56
C PRO A 5 -9.50 -0.20 2.26
N THR A 6 -9.35 -1.06 1.25
CA THR A 6 -8.04 -1.56 0.83
C THR A 6 -7.60 -0.95 -0.48
N VAL A 7 -6.31 -0.64 -0.59
CA VAL A 7 -5.67 -0.09 -1.79
C VAL A 7 -4.53 -0.99 -2.26
N ASN A 8 -4.26 -1.01 -3.57
CA ASN A 8 -3.06 -1.67 -4.10
C ASN A 8 -1.91 -0.66 -4.26
N ALA A 9 -0.70 -1.14 -4.56
CA ALA A 9 0.49 -0.30 -4.74
C ALA A 9 0.33 0.77 -5.85
N GLY A 10 -0.50 0.53 -6.86
CA GLY A 10 -0.81 1.51 -7.90
C GLY A 10 -1.70 2.64 -7.41
N ASP A 11 -2.65 2.36 -6.54
CA ASP A 11 -3.50 3.38 -5.92
C ASP A 11 -2.70 4.22 -4.94
N ILE A 12 -1.85 3.59 -4.11
CA ILE A 12 -0.90 4.29 -3.22
C ILE A 12 -0.01 5.25 -4.04
N ALA A 13 0.52 4.78 -5.17
CA ALA A 13 1.34 5.60 -6.05
C ALA A 13 0.58 6.83 -6.57
N ARG A 14 -0.70 6.65 -6.97
CA ARG A 14 -1.56 7.76 -7.40
C ARG A 14 -1.85 8.74 -6.26
N LEU A 15 -2.18 8.25 -5.06
CA LEU A 15 -2.45 9.06 -3.87
C LEU A 15 -1.24 9.92 -3.49
N ALA A 16 -0.03 9.33 -3.53
CA ALA A 16 1.20 10.02 -3.20
C ALA A 16 1.80 10.84 -4.37
N GLY A 17 1.20 10.81 -5.57
CA GLY A 17 1.72 11.50 -6.75
C GLY A 17 3.08 10.96 -7.24
N VAL A 18 3.38 9.68 -7.00
CA VAL A 18 4.64 9.04 -7.35
C VAL A 18 4.45 7.88 -8.35
N GLY A 19 5.55 7.35 -8.88
CA GLY A 19 5.52 6.11 -9.67
C GLY A 19 5.44 4.86 -8.81
N ARG A 20 4.88 3.76 -9.36
CA ARG A 20 4.79 2.44 -8.67
C ARG A 20 6.14 1.92 -8.15
N ALA A 21 7.24 2.23 -8.85
CA ALA A 21 8.58 1.86 -8.43
C ALA A 21 8.99 2.49 -7.08
N ALA A 22 8.51 3.70 -6.78
CA ALA A 22 8.75 4.35 -5.49
C ALA A 22 8.08 3.56 -4.36
N VAL A 23 6.81 3.16 -4.53
CA VAL A 23 6.09 2.34 -3.55
C VAL A 23 6.77 0.98 -3.34
N SER A 24 7.23 0.34 -4.41
CA SER A 24 8.00 -0.91 -4.32
C SER A 24 9.33 -0.74 -3.58
N ASN A 25 9.97 0.42 -3.72
CA ASN A 25 11.20 0.74 -3.00
C ASN A 25 10.90 1.01 -1.52
N TRP A 26 9.83 1.74 -1.21
CA TRP A 26 9.43 2.03 0.17
C TRP A 26 9.18 0.74 0.96
N ARG A 27 8.39 -0.18 0.38
CA ARG A 27 8.16 -1.52 0.95
C ARG A 27 9.42 -2.32 1.29
N ARG A 28 10.55 -2.03 0.65
CA ARG A 28 11.81 -2.75 0.86
C ARG A 28 12.74 -2.05 1.85
N ARG A 29 12.65 -0.71 1.96
CA ARG A 29 13.58 0.12 2.73
C ARG A 29 13.01 0.65 4.03
N HIS A 30 11.69 0.67 4.15
CA HIS A 30 10.97 1.16 5.30
C HIS A 30 10.30 -0.03 5.98
N ASP A 31 10.89 -0.49 7.07
CA ASP A 31 10.39 -1.63 7.84
C ASP A 31 9.03 -1.32 8.50
N ASP A 32 8.74 -0.04 8.68
CA ASP A 32 7.46 0.52 9.13
C ASP A 32 6.41 0.63 8.02
N PHE A 33 6.76 0.32 6.77
CA PHE A 33 5.78 0.32 5.68
C PHE A 33 4.66 -0.70 5.95
N PRO A 34 3.38 -0.34 5.77
CA PRO A 34 2.25 -1.22 6.08
C PRO A 34 2.35 -2.59 5.41
N GLN A 35 2.12 -3.64 6.20
CA GLN A 35 2.06 -5.00 5.68
C GLN A 35 0.77 -5.22 4.88
N PRO A 36 0.78 -6.08 3.85
CA PRO A 36 -0.43 -6.42 3.11
C PRO A 36 -1.49 -7.05 4.03
N THR A 37 -2.72 -6.54 3.97
CA THR A 37 -3.88 -7.12 4.66
C THR A 37 -4.61 -8.16 3.80
N GLY A 38 -4.27 -8.27 2.51
CA GLY A 38 -4.81 -9.27 1.59
C GLY A 38 -4.23 -9.19 0.18
N GLY A 39 -4.94 -9.78 -0.78
CA GLY A 39 -4.54 -9.83 -2.19
C GLY A 39 -3.62 -11.02 -2.50
N THR A 40 -2.80 -10.88 -3.55
CA THR A 40 -1.83 -11.90 -3.97
C THR A 40 -0.40 -11.39 -3.80
N ALA A 41 0.59 -12.28 -3.86
CA ALA A 41 2.01 -11.89 -3.81
C ALA A 41 2.37 -10.84 -4.88
N ASN A 42 1.77 -10.94 -6.07
CA ASN A 42 2.00 -10.02 -7.19
C ASN A 42 1.14 -8.76 -7.13
N GLN A 43 0.01 -8.81 -6.42
CA GLN A 43 -0.92 -7.68 -6.27
C GLN A 43 -1.43 -7.62 -4.82
N PRO A 44 -0.57 -7.20 -3.87
CA PRO A 44 -0.95 -7.07 -2.48
C PRO A 44 -1.91 -5.89 -2.28
N LEU A 45 -2.80 -6.06 -1.31
CA LEU A 45 -3.73 -5.06 -0.82
C LEU A 45 -3.32 -4.59 0.57
N PHE A 46 -3.40 -3.28 0.80
CA PHE A 46 -3.00 -2.60 2.04
C PHE A 46 -4.20 -1.86 2.63
N SER A 47 -4.27 -1.72 3.95
CA SER A 47 -5.24 -0.83 4.58
C SER A 47 -4.98 0.61 4.15
N LEU A 48 -6.00 1.30 3.64
CA LEU A 48 -5.91 2.72 3.31
C LEU A 48 -5.60 3.54 4.56
N ARG A 49 -6.21 3.21 5.71
CA ARG A 49 -5.99 3.92 6.97
C ARG A 49 -4.54 3.89 7.40
N GLN A 50 -3.86 2.75 7.27
CA GLN A 50 -2.43 2.62 7.62
C GLN A 50 -1.51 3.37 6.64
N ILE A 51 -1.97 3.64 5.42
CA ILE A 51 -1.21 4.40 4.42
C ILE A 51 -1.35 5.91 4.64
N GLU A 52 -2.50 6.37 5.14
CA GLU A 52 -2.80 7.78 5.37
C GLU A 52 -2.32 8.31 6.74
N SER A 53 -1.81 7.44 7.62
CA SER A 53 -1.39 7.75 8.99
C SER A 53 0.06 8.24 9.12
#